data_AF-A0A927R7E2-F1
#
_entry.id   AF-A0A927R7E2-F1
#
_cell.length_a   1.000
_cell.length_b   1.000
_cell.length_c   1.000
_cell.angle_alpha   90.00
_cell.angle_beta   90.00
_cell.angle_gamma   90.00
#
_symmetry.space_group_name_H-M   'P 1'
#
loop_
_entity.id
_entity.type
_entity.pdbx_description
1 polymer ?
#
loop_
_entity_poly.entity_id
_entity_poly.type
_entity_poly.pdbx_seq_one_letter_code
_entity_poly.pdbx_strand_id
1 'polypeptide(L)' 'MLVTNSGPFVPPAEVDRLVEPFHRLGADRTSHTEGHGLGLSILQAIATTHHAAVSAFQASRRAGD' A
#
# COMPACT_ATOMS: atom_id res chain seq x y z
N MET A 1 11.81 6.56 7.65
CA MET A 1 12.02 6.36 6.21
C MET A 1 10.67 6.51 5.51
N LEU A 2 10.61 7.17 4.35
CA LEU A 2 9.38 7.33 3.58
C LEU A 2 9.58 6.75 2.18
N VAL A 3 8.58 6.03 1.69
CA VAL A 3 8.51 5.55 0.31
C VAL A 3 7.26 6.14 -0.32
N THR A 4 7.41 6.75 -1.50
CA THR A 4 6.31 7.27 -2.31
C THR A 4 6.29 6.54 -3.64
N ASN A 5 5.09 6.21 -4.14
CA ASN A 5 4.92 5.58 -5.45
C ASN A 5 4.13 6.51 -6.38
N SER A 6 4.39 6.44 -7.68
CA SER A 6 3.70 7.20 -8.73
C SER A 6 2.50 6.46 -9.34
N GLY A 7 2.06 5.38 -8.69
CA GLY A 7 0.96 4.54 -9.14
C GLY A 7 -0.41 5.21 -9.03
N PRO A 8 -1.49 4.45 -9.31
CA PRO A 8 -2.84 4.99 -9.30
C PRO A 8 -3.24 5.53 -7.94
N PHE A 9 -4.15 6.51 -7.97
CA PHE A 9 -4.73 7.07 -6.77
C PHE A 9 -5.45 6.00 -5.94
N VAL A 10 -5.20 5.98 -4.63
CA VAL A 10 -5.87 5.10 -3.69
C VAL A 10 -6.89 5.90 -2.88
N PRO A 11 -8.18 5.54 -2.90
CA PRO A 11 -9.17 6.21 -2.06
C PRO A 11 -8.77 6.16 -0.58
N PRO A 12 -8.95 7.24 0.21
CA PRO A 12 -8.60 7.26 1.63
C PRO A 12 -9.18 6.09 2.42
N ALA A 13 -10.40 5.66 2.10
CA ALA A 13 -11.08 4.54 2.74
C ALA A 13 -10.42 3.16 2.49
N GLU A 14 -9.59 3.04 1.46
CA GLU A 14 -8.88 1.79 1.14
C GLU A 14 -7.42 1.79 1.63
N VAL A 15 -6.92 2.91 2.17
CA VAL A 15 -5.51 3.03 2.60
C VAL A 15 -5.19 2.08 3.74
N ASP A 16 -6.05 2.02 4.75
CA ASP A 16 -5.84 1.13 5.90
C ASP A 16 -5.93 -0.35 5.48
N ARG A 17 -6.68 -0.64 4.43
CA ARG A 17 -6.88 -1.99 3.92
C ARG A 17 -5.70 -2.50 3.10
N LEU A 18 -4.80 -1.62 2.65
CA LEU A 18 -3.60 -2.01 1.91
C LEU A 18 -2.67 -2.94 2.67
N VAL A 19 -2.66 -2.88 4.00
CA VAL A 19 -1.84 -3.76 4.83
C VAL A 19 -2.55 -5.07 5.18
N GLU A 20 -3.81 -5.24 4.79
CA GLU A 20 -4.55 -6.49 4.98
C GLU A 20 -4.02 -7.58 4.02
N PRO A 21 -3.88 -8.83 4.49
CA PRO A 21 -3.46 -9.93 3.64
C PRO A 21 -4.48 -10.19 2.52
N PHE A 22 -3.97 -10.42 1.31
CA PHE A 22 -4.75 -10.68 0.09
C PHE A 22 -5.58 -9.50 -0.42
N HIS A 23 -5.49 -8.33 0.21
CA HIS A 23 -6.17 -7.14 -0.24
C HIS A 23 -5.49 -6.55 -1.50
N ARG A 24 -6.30 -6.18 -2.50
CA ARG A 24 -5.85 -5.58 -3.76
C ARG A 24 -6.78 -4.43 -4.15
N LEU A 25 -6.18 -3.29 -4.52
CA LEU A 25 -6.90 -2.15 -5.06
C LEU A 25 -7.27 -2.40 -6.52
N GLY A 26 -8.56 -2.40 -6.82
CA GLY A 26 -9.08 -2.51 -8.19
C GLY A 26 -8.87 -3.89 -8.79
N ALA A 27 -9.97 -4.55 -9.15
CA ALA A 27 -9.97 -5.83 -9.87
C ALA A 27 -9.55 -5.68 -11.35
N ASP A 28 -8.64 -4.76 -11.69
CA ASP A 28 -8.19 -4.61 -13.06
C ASP A 28 -7.23 -5.76 -13.40
N ARG A 29 -7.81 -6.77 -14.04
CA ARG A 29 -7.24 -8.07 -14.42
C ARG A 29 -6.15 -7.96 -15.50
N THR A 30 -5.73 -6.75 -15.88
CA THR A 30 -4.95 -6.50 -17.09
C THR A 30 -3.50 -6.09 -16.85
N SER A 31 -3.12 -5.69 -15.63
CA SER A 31 -1.71 -5.53 -15.29
C SER A 31 -1.15 -6.85 -14.78
N HIS A 32 -0.25 -7.47 -15.56
CA HIS A 32 0.59 -8.60 -15.19
C HIS A 32 1.47 -8.25 -13.97
N THR A 33 0.89 -8.12 -12.79
CA THR A 33 1.62 -8.01 -11.53
C THR A 33 1.29 -9.24 -10.71
N GLU A 34 2.19 -10.23 -10.70
CA GLU A 34 2.12 -11.50 -9.96
C GLU A 34 2.18 -11.30 -8.43
N GLY A 35 1.34 -10.42 -7.87
CA GLY A 35 1.30 -10.12 -6.45
C GLY A 35 0.05 -10.66 -5.79
N HIS A 36 0.21 -11.57 -4.83
CA HIS A 36 -0.89 -12.13 -4.03
C HIS A 36 -1.48 -11.15 -2.98
N GLY A 37 -1.07 -9.87 -2.99
CA GLY A 37 -1.49 -8.90 -1.96
C GLY A 37 -0.89 -9.20 -0.57
N LEU A 38 0.32 -9.76 -0.52
CA LEU A 38 0.97 -10.17 0.73
C LEU A 38 2.14 -9.28 1.15
N GLY A 39 2.67 -8.45 0.26
CA GLY A 39 3.89 -7.68 0.55
C GLY A 39 3.75 -6.75 1.76
N LEU A 40 2.65 -5.99 1.84
CA LEU A 40 2.43 -5.03 2.92
C LEU A 40 2.02 -5.69 4.24
N SER A 41 1.29 -6.82 4.20
CA SER A 41 0.96 -7.58 5.41
C SER A 41 2.20 -8.24 6.01
N ILE A 42 3.09 -8.79 5.18
CA ILE A 42 4.41 -9.30 5.61
C ILE A 42 5.25 -8.17 6.19
N LEU A 43 5.30 -7.00 5.53
CA LEU A 43 6.02 -5.83 6.03
C LEU A 43 5.51 -5.42 7.43
N GLN A 44 4.20 -5.39 7.65
CA GLN A 44 3.62 -5.07 8.94
C GLN A 44 3.99 -6.11 10.01
N ALA A 45 3.97 -7.40 9.67
CA ALA A 45 4.37 -8.47 10.59
C ALA A 45 5.85 -8.36 10.99
N ILE A 46 6.74 -8.09 10.04
CA ILE A 46 8.17 -7.87 10.28
C ILE A 46 8.36 -6.63 11.17
N ALA A 47 7.76 -5.49 10.82
CA ALA A 47 7.87 -4.27 11.59
C ALA A 47 7.40 -4.46 13.04
N THR A 48 6.25 -5.12 13.23
CA THR A 48 5.70 -5.44 14.56
C THR A 48 6.67 -6.31 15.37
N THR A 49 7.25 -7.34 14.75
CA THR A 49 8.24 -8.23 15.39
C THR A 49 9.48 -7.48 15.84
N HIS A 50 9.86 -6.42 15.10
CA HIS A 50 10.99 -5.55 15.42
C HIS A 50 10.62 -4.28 16.21
N HIS A 51 9.40 -4.20 16.75
CA HIS A 51 8.90 -3.03 17.50
C HIS A 51 8.94 -1.71 16.72
N ALA A 52 8.82 -1.78 15.40
CA ALA A 52 8.75 -0.63 14.51
C ALA A 52 7.29 -0.28 14.17
N ALA A 53 7.01 1.02 14.03
CA ALA A 53 5.72 1.52 13.58
C ALA A 53 5.69 1.70 12.05
N VAL A 54 4.57 1.33 11.43
CA VAL A 54 4.32 1.50 9.99
C VAL A 54 2.97 2.18 9.81
N SER A 55 2.91 3.13 8.88
CA SER A 55 1.69 3.83 8.50
C SER A 55 1.63 3.96 6.98
N ALA A 56 0.46 3.75 6.40
CA ALA A 56 0.15 4.10 5.02
C ALA A 56 -0.68 5.37 5.00
N PHE A 57 -0.41 6.25 4.04
CA PHE A 57 -1.18 7.48 3.84
C PHE A 57 -1.13 7.88 2.38
N GLN A 58 -2.13 8.62 1.93
CA GLN A 58 -2.09 9.21 0.60
C GLN A 58 -1.07 10.34 0.59
N ALA A 59 -0.09 10.25 -0.32
CA ALA A 59 0.78 11.37 -0.61
C ALA A 59 -0.06 12.48 -1.26
N SER A 60 0.01 13.70 -0.71
CA SER A 60 -0.61 14.85 -1.36
C SER A 60 0.02 15.05 -2.73
N ARG A 61 -0.78 15.02 -3.80
CA ARG A 61 -0.32 15.49 -5.11
C ARG A 61 0.01 16.97 -4.94
N ARG A 62 1.27 17.39 -5.15
CA ARG A 62 1.55 18.84 -5.19
C ARG A 62 0.69 19.40 -6.32
N ALA A 63 -0.14 20.40 -6.00
CA ALA A 63 -0.86 21.15 -7.02
C ALA A 63 0.18 21.96 -7.81
N GLY A 64 0.43 21.57 -9.07
CA GLY A 64 1.31 22.29 -9.98
C GLY A 64 2.41 21.46 -10.66
N ASP A 65 2.05 20.30 -11.22
CA ASP A 65 2.86 19.59 -12.24
C ASP A 65 1.97 19.38 -13.48
#